data_AF-A0A7W7WAS4-F1
#
_entry.id   AF-A0A7W7WAS4-F1
#
_cell.length_a   1.000
_cell.length_b   1.000
_cell.length_c   1.000
_cell.angle_alpha   90.00
_cell.angle_beta   90.00
_cell.angle_gamma   90.00
#
_symmetry.space_group_name_H-M   'P 1'
#
loop_
_entity.id
_entity.type
_entity.pdbx_description
1 polymer ?
#
loop_
_entity_poly.entity_id
_entity_poly.type
_entity_poly.pdbx_seq_one_letter_code
_entity_poly.pdbx_strand_id
1 'polypeptide(L)'
;MRGIKLLAVLALAGCALVAIATLAMVLAPGAQPDPGPAQSGAALTAEQYHELVRKNVPSLASRDDGNLDRLAVSVCEVFRAGGTWAHVIKGMLDAGISGGDAGRYARIAVTWSCPEYEVDLPAG
;
A
#
# COMPACT_ATOMS: atom_id res chain seq x y z
N MET A 1 -14.65 -30.26 55.81
CA MET A 1 -13.53 -29.44 55.32
C MET A 1 -14.14 -28.22 54.62
N ARG A 2 -14.36 -27.11 55.36
CA ARG A 2 -13.62 -25.82 55.24
C ARG A 2 -13.46 -25.42 53.76
N GLY A 3 -14.19 -24.48 53.17
CA GLY A 3 -14.66 -23.18 53.68
C GLY A 3 -13.57 -22.15 53.45
N ILE A 4 -13.55 -21.46 52.30
CA ILE A 4 -12.63 -20.35 52.01
C ILE A 4 -13.47 -19.13 51.63
N LYS A 5 -13.63 -18.25 52.63
CA LYS A 5 -13.95 -16.82 52.49
C LYS A 5 -12.63 -16.05 52.52
N LEU A 6 -12.44 -15.10 51.60
CA LEU A 6 -11.59 -13.89 51.67
C LEU A 6 -11.67 -13.26 50.26
N LEU A 7 -12.58 -12.34 49.94
CA LEU A 7 -12.67 -10.93 50.36
C LEU A 7 -11.32 -10.18 50.25
N ALA A 8 -11.12 -9.52 49.12
CA ALA A 8 -10.35 -8.27 48.94
C ALA A 8 -10.78 -7.70 47.58
N VAL A 9 -11.91 -7.00 47.47
CA VAL A 9 -12.05 -5.55 47.66
C VAL A 9 -10.97 -4.74 46.93
N LEU A 10 -11.42 -4.16 45.82
CA LEU A 10 -11.04 -2.88 45.22
C LEU A 10 -9.73 -2.22 45.67
N ALA A 11 -8.84 -2.01 44.70
CA ALA A 11 -8.12 -0.74 44.62
C ALA A 11 -8.03 -0.32 43.14
N LEU A 12 -8.78 0.73 42.81
CA LEU A 12 -8.51 1.56 41.64
C LEU A 12 -7.11 2.17 41.76
N ALA A 13 -6.24 1.86 40.80
CA ALA A 13 -5.11 2.66 40.37
C ALA A 13 -4.80 2.16 38.95
N GLY A 14 -5.14 2.87 37.88
CA GLY A 14 -4.51 4.15 37.55
C GLY A 14 -3.38 3.86 36.56
N CYS A 15 -3.66 4.06 35.27
CA CYS A 15 -2.74 4.22 34.15
C CYS A 15 -1.38 3.51 34.20
N ALA A 16 -1.28 2.36 33.54
CA ALA A 16 -0.04 1.96 32.89
C ALA A 16 -0.34 1.06 31.70
N LEU A 17 -0.17 1.63 30.50
CA LEU A 17 0.04 0.94 29.24
C LEU A 17 0.98 -0.25 29.42
N VAL A 18 0.47 -1.49 29.36
CA VAL A 18 1.30 -2.65 29.04
C VAL A 18 0.50 -3.64 28.20
N ALA A 19 1.05 -3.86 27.01
CA ALA A 19 0.73 -4.86 26.02
C ALA A 19 0.24 -6.19 26.58
N ILE A 20 -0.88 -6.69 26.05
CA ILE A 20 -1.11 -8.13 25.94
C ILE A 20 -1.47 -8.40 24.48
N ALA A 21 -0.46 -8.85 23.75
CA ALA A 21 -0.57 -9.42 22.42
C ALA A 21 -1.46 -10.66 22.51
N THR A 22 -2.64 -10.60 21.90
CA THR A 22 -3.46 -11.77 21.63
C THR A 22 -2.82 -12.59 20.52
N LEU A 23 -2.20 -13.69 20.91
CA LEU A 23 -1.82 -14.79 20.02
C LEU A 23 -3.12 -15.46 19.55
N ALA A 24 -3.52 -15.23 18.30
CA ALA A 24 -4.53 -16.04 17.62
C ALA A 24 -3.83 -16.88 16.55
N MET A 25 -3.72 -18.17 16.82
CA MET A 25 -3.43 -19.19 15.81
C MET A 25 -4.57 -19.21 14.78
N VAL A 26 -4.26 -19.02 13.50
CA VAL A 26 -5.07 -19.51 12.38
C VAL A 26 -4.14 -20.07 11.31
N LEU A 27 -4.16 -21.39 11.18
CA LEU A 27 -3.80 -22.10 9.96
C LEU A 27 -4.93 -21.88 8.94
N ALA A 28 -4.70 -21.00 7.98
CA ALA A 28 -5.48 -20.91 6.76
C ALA A 28 -4.52 -20.62 5.58
N PRO A 29 -4.67 -21.26 4.41
CA PRO A 29 -3.89 -20.90 3.24
C PRO A 29 -4.28 -19.49 2.78
N GLY A 30 -3.47 -18.51 3.21
CA GLY A 30 -3.20 -17.21 2.59
C GLY A 30 -4.34 -16.52 1.86
N ALA A 31 -5.45 -16.23 2.52
CA ALA A 31 -6.28 -15.09 2.12
C ALA A 31 -5.49 -13.83 2.49
N GLN A 32 -4.94 -13.16 1.48
CA GLN A 32 -4.27 -11.88 1.63
C GLN A 32 -5.24 -10.93 2.34
N PRO A 33 -4.87 -10.29 3.46
CA PRO A 33 -5.76 -9.39 4.16
C PRO A 33 -6.18 -8.27 3.21
N ASP A 34 -7.49 -8.12 3.04
CA ASP A 34 -8.13 -6.98 2.39
C ASP A 34 -7.54 -5.70 3.01
N PRO A 35 -6.90 -4.81 2.24
CA PRO A 35 -6.37 -3.57 2.79
C PRO A 35 -7.55 -2.72 3.26
N GLY A 36 -7.82 -2.78 4.58
CA GLY A 36 -8.69 -1.83 5.26
C GLY A 36 -8.27 -0.40 4.90
N PRO A 37 -9.18 0.58 4.98
CA PRO A 37 -9.02 1.88 4.33
C PRO A 37 -7.71 2.53 4.75
N ALA A 38 -6.72 2.46 3.84
CA ALA A 38 -5.47 3.14 3.98
C ALA A 38 -5.77 4.63 4.05
N GLN A 39 -5.21 5.31 5.06
CA GLN A 39 -5.33 6.74 5.23
C GLN A 39 -4.73 7.42 3.99
N SER A 40 -5.59 7.82 3.06
CA SER A 40 -5.20 8.45 1.81
C SER A 40 -4.55 9.80 2.10
N GLY A 41 -3.25 9.92 1.78
CA GLY A 41 -2.70 11.21 1.36
C GLY A 41 -3.60 11.78 0.25
N ALA A 42 -3.77 13.11 0.21
CA ALA A 42 -4.72 13.76 -0.71
C ALA A 42 -4.57 13.18 -2.14
N ALA A 43 -5.64 12.58 -2.66
CA ALA A 43 -5.64 11.98 -3.99
C ALA A 43 -5.28 13.04 -5.04
N LEU A 44 -4.31 12.73 -5.90
CA LEU A 44 -3.89 13.62 -6.99
C LEU A 44 -5.07 13.86 -7.95
N THR A 45 -5.21 15.08 -8.49
CA THR A 45 -6.10 15.28 -9.65
C THR A 45 -5.47 14.67 -10.91
N ALA A 46 -6.28 14.40 -11.95
CA ALA A 46 -5.76 13.88 -13.22
C ALA A 46 -4.69 14.81 -13.83
N GLU A 47 -4.93 16.13 -13.81
CA GLU A 47 -3.98 17.13 -14.30
C GLU A 47 -2.66 17.11 -13.52
N GLN A 48 -2.72 17.01 -12.18
CA GLN A 48 -1.54 16.89 -11.33
C GLN A 48 -0.76 15.60 -11.61
N TYR A 49 -1.48 14.50 -11.83
CA TYR A 49 -0.89 13.22 -12.22
C TYR A 49 -0.12 13.33 -13.54
N HIS A 50 -0.73 13.87 -14.59
CA HIS A 50 -0.07 14.04 -15.89
C HIS A 50 1.13 14.97 -15.81
N GLU A 51 1.01 16.10 -15.09
CA GLU A 51 2.13 17.02 -14.88
C GLU A 51 3.30 16.32 -14.17
N LEU A 52 3.03 15.59 -13.09
CA LEU A 52 4.05 14.87 -12.34
C LEU A 52 4.73 13.79 -13.17
N VAL A 53 3.98 13.03 -13.98
CA VAL A 53 4.56 12.03 -14.88
C VAL A 53 5.46 12.71 -15.91
N ARG A 54 4.98 13.75 -16.60
CA ARG A 54 5.76 14.46 -17.64
C ARG A 54 7.03 15.10 -17.07
N LYS A 55 6.96 15.62 -15.85
CA LYS A 55 8.09 16.26 -15.17
C LYS A 55 9.13 15.25 -14.68
N ASN A 56 8.70 14.10 -14.16
CA ASN A 56 9.58 13.18 -13.42
C ASN A 56 9.91 11.89 -14.17
N VAL A 57 9.25 11.61 -15.30
CA VAL A 57 9.43 10.39 -16.09
C VAL A 57 9.68 10.77 -17.56
N PRO A 58 10.90 11.21 -17.92
CA PRO A 58 11.20 11.75 -19.25
C PRO A 58 10.86 10.80 -20.40
N SER A 59 11.02 9.48 -20.21
CA SER A 59 10.66 8.48 -21.24
C SER A 59 9.16 8.42 -21.56
N LEU A 60 8.30 8.95 -20.69
CA LEU A 60 6.84 9.00 -20.88
C LEU A 60 6.32 10.41 -21.16
N ALA A 61 7.17 11.43 -21.18
CA ALA A 61 6.75 12.83 -21.26
C ALA A 61 6.00 13.20 -22.56
N SER A 62 6.20 12.44 -23.64
CA SER A 62 5.52 12.64 -24.93
C SER A 62 4.28 11.77 -25.13
N ARG A 63 3.96 10.88 -24.18
CA ARG A 63 2.74 10.07 -24.24
C ARG A 63 1.51 10.97 -24.07
N ASP A 64 0.42 10.62 -24.75
CA ASP A 64 -0.88 11.23 -24.50
C ASP A 64 -1.45 10.76 -23.16
N ASP A 65 -2.33 11.58 -22.60
CA ASP A 65 -2.91 11.36 -21.27
C ASP A 65 -3.67 10.03 -21.18
N GLY A 66 -4.41 9.65 -22.23
CA GLY A 66 -5.13 8.38 -22.27
C GLY A 66 -4.23 7.14 -22.30
N ASN A 67 -3.00 7.25 -22.81
CA ASN A 67 -1.98 6.22 -22.66
C ASN A 67 -1.42 6.19 -21.23
N LEU A 68 -1.14 7.34 -20.62
CA LEU A 68 -0.66 7.42 -19.25
C LEU A 68 -1.66 6.81 -18.26
N ASP A 69 -2.95 7.14 -18.43
CA ASP A 69 -4.02 6.62 -17.57
C ASP A 69 -4.13 5.11 -17.66
N ARG A 70 -4.06 4.54 -18.88
CA ARG A 70 -4.11 3.08 -19.08
C ARG A 70 -2.91 2.37 -18.49
N LEU A 71 -1.71 2.96 -18.57
CA LEU A 71 -0.55 2.39 -17.90
C LEU A 71 -0.72 2.42 -16.37
N ALA A 72 -1.31 3.48 -15.80
CA ALA A 72 -1.53 3.56 -14.36
C ALA A 72 -2.53 2.51 -13.89
N VAL A 73 -3.61 2.31 -14.64
CA VAL A 73 -4.56 1.22 -14.40
C VAL A 73 -3.84 -0.14 -14.45
N SER A 74 -2.97 -0.35 -15.44
CA SER A 74 -2.21 -1.60 -15.57
C SER A 74 -1.29 -1.85 -14.36
N VAL A 75 -0.68 -0.80 -13.80
CA VAL A 75 0.11 -0.90 -12.56
C VAL A 75 -0.77 -1.39 -11.40
N CYS A 76 -1.93 -0.77 -11.22
CA CYS A 76 -2.85 -1.12 -10.15
C CYS A 76 -3.45 -2.52 -10.33
N GLU A 77 -3.70 -2.96 -11.56
CA GLU A 77 -4.16 -4.32 -11.86
C GLU A 77 -3.13 -5.38 -11.44
N VAL A 78 -1.82 -5.11 -11.60
CA VAL A 78 -0.78 -6.01 -11.11
C VAL A 78 -0.87 -6.18 -9.59
N PHE A 79 -1.00 -5.08 -8.83
CA PHE A 79 -1.14 -5.16 -7.37
C PHE A 79 -2.44 -5.85 -6.94
N ARG A 80 -3.57 -5.55 -7.60
CA ARG A 80 -4.86 -6.24 -7.35
C ARG A 80 -4.79 -7.74 -7.59
N ALA A 81 -3.96 -8.18 -8.55
CA ALA A 81 -3.73 -9.58 -8.81
C ALA A 81 -2.77 -10.26 -7.80
N GLY A 82 -2.34 -9.57 -6.74
CA GLY A 82 -1.35 -10.06 -5.78
C GLY A 82 0.10 -9.93 -6.27
N GLY A 83 0.32 -9.17 -7.35
CA GLY A 83 1.65 -8.84 -7.84
C GLY A 83 2.39 -7.90 -6.90
N THR A 84 3.71 -7.95 -6.97
CA THR A 84 4.60 -7.12 -6.16
C THR A 84 5.18 -5.96 -6.97
N TRP A 85 5.81 -5.00 -6.29
CA TRP A 85 6.62 -3.96 -6.94
C TRP A 85 7.56 -4.51 -8.03
N ALA A 86 8.23 -5.64 -7.75
CA ALA A 86 9.14 -6.25 -8.72
C ALA A 86 8.43 -6.70 -10.00
N HIS A 87 7.18 -7.18 -9.91
CA HIS A 87 6.38 -7.54 -11.07
C HIS A 87 6.01 -6.31 -11.92
N VAL A 88 5.66 -5.20 -11.27
CA VAL A 88 5.38 -3.92 -11.93
C VAL A 88 6.60 -3.42 -12.68
N ILE A 89 7.76 -3.35 -12.01
CA ILE A 89 9.00 -2.87 -12.62
C ILE A 89 9.44 -3.80 -13.74
N LYS A 90 9.35 -5.12 -13.58
CA LYS A 90 9.65 -6.07 -14.64
C LYS A 90 8.78 -5.82 -15.88
N GLY A 91 7.47 -5.65 -15.72
CA GLY A 91 6.57 -5.36 -16.85
C GLY A 91 6.94 -4.08 -17.60
N MET A 92 7.36 -3.03 -16.88
CA MET A 92 7.81 -1.78 -17.48
C MET A 92 9.17 -1.91 -18.19
N LEU A 93 10.11 -2.67 -17.62
CA LEU A 93 11.39 -2.98 -18.25
C LEU A 93 11.18 -3.80 -19.53
N ASP A 94 10.31 -4.81 -19.50
CA ASP A 94 9.95 -5.62 -20.66
C ASP A 94 9.28 -4.76 -21.76
N ALA A 95 8.61 -3.67 -21.37
CA ALA A 95 8.05 -2.65 -22.29
C ALA A 95 9.06 -1.58 -22.73
N GLY A 96 10.34 -1.69 -22.35
CA GLY A 96 11.42 -0.78 -22.75
C GLY A 96 11.53 0.51 -21.94
N ILE A 97 10.83 0.63 -20.81
CA ILE A 97 10.97 1.77 -19.89
C ILE A 97 12.18 1.51 -18.98
N SER A 98 13.05 2.50 -18.82
CA SER A 98 14.23 2.34 -17.95
C SER A 98 13.84 2.10 -16.49
N GLY A 99 14.64 1.36 -15.72
CA GLY A 99 14.29 1.01 -14.34
C GLY A 99 14.06 2.22 -13.42
N GLY A 100 14.82 3.31 -13.61
CA GLY A 100 14.63 4.54 -12.84
C GLY A 100 13.32 5.25 -13.17
N ASP A 101 12.94 5.30 -14.45
CA ASP A 101 11.67 5.86 -14.89
C ASP A 101 10.49 4.98 -14.50
N ALA A 102 10.65 3.65 -14.60
CA ALA A 102 9.66 2.68 -14.16
C ALA A 102 9.34 2.85 -12.67
N GLY A 103 10.36 3.00 -11.83
CA GLY A 103 10.17 3.24 -10.39
C GLY A 103 9.44 4.55 -10.10
N ARG A 104 9.88 5.65 -10.72
CA ARG A 104 9.22 6.96 -10.55
C ARG A 104 7.77 6.93 -11.02
N TYR A 105 7.53 6.34 -12.19
CA TYR A 105 6.19 6.23 -12.75
C TYR A 105 5.27 5.36 -11.90
N ALA A 106 5.71 4.17 -11.49
CA ALA A 106 4.92 3.26 -10.68
C ALA A 106 4.49 3.92 -9.35
N ARG A 107 5.36 4.70 -8.71
CA ARG A 107 4.98 5.46 -7.51
C ARG A 107 3.89 6.49 -7.80
N ILE A 108 4.08 7.34 -8.82
CA ILE A 108 3.10 8.37 -9.18
C ILE A 108 1.75 7.74 -9.57
N ALA A 109 1.78 6.63 -10.30
CA ALA A 109 0.59 5.88 -10.71
C ALA A 109 -0.16 5.26 -9.51
N VAL A 110 0.56 4.68 -8.55
CA VAL A 110 -0.05 4.11 -7.32
C VAL A 110 -0.66 5.21 -6.47
N THR A 111 0.06 6.31 -6.20
CA THR A 111 -0.46 7.46 -5.44
C THR A 111 -1.74 8.04 -6.07
N TRP A 112 -1.85 8.03 -7.40
CA TRP A 112 -3.03 8.57 -8.09
C TRP A 112 -4.18 7.57 -8.18
N SER A 113 -3.92 6.33 -8.61
CA SER A 113 -4.96 5.40 -9.07
C SER A 113 -5.27 4.26 -8.10
N CYS A 114 -4.41 3.97 -7.14
CA CYS A 114 -4.61 2.91 -6.15
C CYS A 114 -3.75 3.15 -4.89
N PRO A 115 -3.97 4.26 -4.17
CA PRO A 115 -3.13 4.68 -3.05
C PRO A 115 -3.06 3.66 -1.91
N GLU A 116 -4.02 2.74 -1.82
CA GLU A 116 -3.99 1.61 -0.90
C GLU A 116 -2.73 0.74 -1.03
N TYR A 117 -2.07 0.72 -2.19
CA TYR A 117 -0.84 -0.05 -2.44
C TYR A 117 0.45 0.78 -2.25
N GLU A 118 0.38 2.02 -1.73
CA GLU A 118 1.59 2.81 -1.46
C GLU A 118 2.53 2.12 -0.46
N VAL A 119 1.97 1.33 0.46
CA VAL A 119 2.71 0.55 1.46
C VAL A 119 3.54 -0.59 0.84
N ASP A 120 3.19 -1.03 -0.37
CA ASP A 120 3.88 -2.08 -1.12
C ASP A 120 5.04 -1.55 -1.97
N LEU A 121 5.23 -0.22 -1.97
CA LEU A 121 6.33 0.44 -2.66
C LEU A 121 7.58 0.43 -1.76
N PRO A 122 8.78 0.23 -2.33
CA PRO A 122 10.01 0.38 -1.56
C PRO A 122 10.13 1.81 -1.02
N ALA A 123 10.76 2.01 0.14
CA ALA A 123 11.10 3.35 0.59
C ALA A 123 12.03 4.01 -0.46
N GLY A 124 11.66 5.19 -0.92
CA GLY A 124 12.40 5.96 -1.94
C GLY A 124 13.57 6.73 -1.35
#